data_AF-Q2P9P9-F1
#
_entry.id   AF-Q2P9P9-F1
#
_cell.length_a   1.000
_cell.length_b   1.000
_cell.length_c   1.000
_cell.angle_alpha   90.00
_cell.angle_beta   90.00
_cell.angle_gamma   90.00
#
_symmetry.space_group_name_H-M   'P 1'
#
loop_
_entity.id
_entity.type
_entity.pdbx_description
1 polymer ?
#
loop_
_entity_poly.entity_id
_entity_poly.type
_entity_poly.pdbx_seq_one_letter_code
_entity_poly.pdbx_strand_id
1 'polypeptide(L)'
;CLHPDTLVHTDRGTLRLRELVDPFRRGWQPHTLSVATDEGWRPSPEGYNNGVAPTLRVVLENGLEVQGTLNHKLKVLREDGTREWVELQDLRPGDWVIWVLDEHTGTPVQLAPLDEPLHPNTTPIRTPEVLTEDLAFLLGFFFGEGFVSGDRIGFSVHEEEPMREEAKRLFRELFGLELREERKPGDRSVTLVVRSRPLVTWLRKNGLLKGKARELEVPRAIRQSPRPVLAAFLRGLFEADGTITAGYPMLTTASKRLAQDVMVLLGGLGIPSKLLRYNPLPGRFSKAEHYRVRVVTAKGLERYLERIGVPKGSRLEALHGIKPDIRRESSWPLPHAEGLLKPLLTVTEKGRKGYASPYTPLRKDLLRYLRGERQLTATGYAMVLEKAQDLGLEAEPFPFNEYYVRVASVEPGGEILTLDLSVEGNHTYLANGLVSHNT
;
A
#
# COMPACT_ATOMS: atom_id res chain seq x y z
N CYS A 1 -11.55 -16.94 9.38
CA CYS A 1 -12.20 -15.61 9.47
C CYS A 1 -11.22 -14.57 10.00
N LEU A 2 -11.29 -13.34 9.52
CA LEU A 2 -10.33 -12.25 9.75
C LEU A 2 -10.98 -11.01 10.39
N HIS A 3 -10.15 -10.09 10.86
CA HIS A 3 -10.56 -8.79 11.41
C HIS A 3 -11.37 -7.97 10.37
N PRO A 4 -12.41 -7.21 10.78
CA PRO A 4 -13.30 -6.53 9.82
C PRO A 4 -12.63 -5.44 8.99
N ASP A 5 -11.52 -4.90 9.48
CA ASP A 5 -10.72 -3.89 8.78
C ASP A 5 -9.70 -4.45 7.77
N THR A 6 -9.56 -5.78 7.66
CA THR A 6 -8.73 -6.41 6.63
C THR A 6 -9.20 -5.97 5.25
N LEU A 7 -8.26 -5.46 4.45
CA LEU A 7 -8.48 -5.03 3.08
C LEU A 7 -8.40 -6.21 2.12
N VAL A 8 -9.30 -6.28 1.16
CA VAL A 8 -9.37 -7.30 0.12
C VAL A 8 -9.41 -6.62 -1.24
N HIS A 9 -8.59 -7.09 -2.18
CA HIS A 9 -8.63 -6.62 -3.56
C HIS A 9 -9.82 -7.27 -4.28
N THR A 10 -10.80 -6.45 -4.67
CA THR A 10 -12.03 -6.87 -5.36
C THR A 10 -12.13 -6.20 -6.72
N ASP A 11 -13.03 -6.64 -7.59
CA ASP A 11 -13.34 -6.00 -8.89
C ASP A 11 -13.96 -4.59 -8.73
N ARG A 12 -14.26 -4.19 -7.49
CA ARG A 12 -14.76 -2.86 -7.11
C ARG A 12 -13.72 -2.07 -6.32
N GLY A 13 -12.45 -2.41 -6.47
CA GLY A 13 -11.31 -1.82 -5.75
C GLY A 13 -10.99 -2.53 -4.44
N THR A 14 -10.21 -1.87 -3.58
CA THR A 14 -9.72 -2.47 -2.33
C THR A 14 -10.67 -2.16 -1.17
N LEU A 15 -11.47 -3.14 -0.77
CA LEU A 15 -12.53 -2.97 0.24
C LEU A 15 -12.19 -3.69 1.54
N ARG A 16 -12.63 -3.15 2.67
CA ARG A 16 -12.53 -3.82 3.96
C ARG A 16 -13.58 -4.94 4.03
N LEU A 17 -13.30 -6.02 4.76
CA LEU A 17 -14.29 -7.08 4.98
C LEU A 17 -15.62 -6.55 5.54
N ARG A 18 -15.61 -5.55 6.44
CA ARG A 18 -16.82 -4.89 6.95
C ARG A 18 -17.63 -4.11 5.90
N GLU A 19 -17.04 -3.83 4.74
CA GLU A 19 -17.69 -3.17 3.61
C GLU A 19 -18.26 -4.20 2.61
N LEU A 20 -17.89 -5.48 2.78
CA LEU A 20 -18.31 -6.61 1.95
C LEU A 20 -19.32 -7.51 2.66
N VAL A 21 -19.20 -7.63 3.99
CA VAL A 21 -20.01 -8.51 4.84
C VAL A 21 -20.67 -7.66 5.93
N ASP A 22 -22.00 -7.78 6.07
CA ASP A 22 -22.77 -7.07 7.09
C ASP A 22 -22.36 -7.53 8.49
N PRO A 23 -21.77 -6.65 9.32
CA PRO A 23 -21.32 -7.01 10.66
C PRO A 23 -22.48 -7.32 11.62
N PHE A 24 -23.71 -6.93 11.29
CA PHE A 24 -24.89 -7.11 12.15
C PHE A 24 -25.69 -8.38 11.83
N ARG A 25 -25.41 -9.04 10.70
CA ARG A 25 -26.08 -10.27 10.28
C ARG A 25 -25.13 -11.47 10.36
N ARG A 26 -25.35 -12.37 11.31
CA ARG A 26 -24.52 -13.59 11.46
C ARG A 26 -24.75 -14.58 10.32
N GLY A 27 -23.73 -15.38 10.00
CA GLY A 27 -23.80 -16.45 9.01
C GLY A 27 -23.48 -16.00 7.59
N TRP A 28 -23.86 -16.84 6.61
CA TRP A 28 -23.64 -16.60 5.19
C TRP A 28 -24.54 -15.49 4.63
N GLN A 29 -23.96 -14.70 3.74
CA GLN A 29 -24.60 -13.54 3.12
C GLN A 29 -24.27 -13.52 1.64
N PRO A 30 -25.26 -13.61 0.74
CA PRO A 30 -24.99 -13.62 -0.69
C PRO A 30 -24.53 -12.25 -1.18
N HIS A 31 -23.59 -12.26 -2.12
CA HIS A 31 -23.16 -11.09 -2.88
C HIS A 31 -22.71 -11.49 -4.30
N THR A 32 -22.24 -10.52 -5.07
CA THR A 32 -21.68 -10.78 -6.42
C THR A 32 -20.44 -9.94 -6.61
N LEU A 33 -19.29 -10.57 -6.41
CA LEU A 33 -17.98 -9.93 -6.45
C LEU A 33 -16.98 -10.89 -7.09
N SER A 34 -15.89 -10.33 -7.62
CA SER A 34 -14.69 -11.08 -7.93
C SER A 34 -13.55 -10.58 -7.03
N VAL A 35 -12.72 -11.50 -6.55
CA VAL A 35 -11.59 -11.19 -5.66
C VAL A 35 -10.29 -11.67 -6.28
N ALA A 36 -9.22 -10.93 -6.02
CA ALA A 36 -7.88 -11.36 -6.41
C ALA A 36 -7.42 -12.54 -5.54
N THR A 37 -6.74 -13.49 -6.17
CA THR A 37 -6.12 -14.66 -5.53
C THR A 37 -4.69 -14.83 -6.07
N ASP A 38 -3.91 -15.77 -5.52
CA ASP A 38 -2.58 -16.05 -6.04
C ASP A 38 -2.57 -16.82 -7.37
N GLU A 39 -3.73 -17.22 -7.88
CA GLU A 39 -3.91 -17.89 -9.17
C GLU A 39 -4.86 -17.11 -10.11
N GLY A 40 -4.94 -15.78 -9.90
CA GLY A 40 -5.79 -14.88 -10.66
C GLY A 40 -7.16 -14.63 -10.03
N TRP A 41 -8.01 -13.91 -10.75
CA TRP A 41 -9.30 -13.44 -10.24
C TRP A 41 -10.34 -14.55 -10.19
N ARG A 42 -11.09 -14.64 -9.07
CA ARG A 42 -12.11 -15.68 -8.85
C ARG A 42 -13.42 -15.09 -8.33
N PRO A 43 -14.57 -15.67 -8.72
CA PRO A 43 -15.86 -15.31 -8.14
C PRO A 43 -15.89 -15.56 -6.62
N SER A 44 -16.49 -14.61 -5.90
CA SER A 44 -16.85 -14.74 -4.50
C SER A 44 -18.37 -14.58 -4.40
N PRO A 45 -19.13 -15.66 -4.13
CA PRO A 45 -20.58 -15.60 -4.11
C PRO A 45 -21.16 -15.21 -2.74
N GLU A 46 -20.42 -15.40 -1.64
CA GLU A 46 -20.93 -15.15 -0.30
C GLU A 46 -19.88 -14.56 0.65
N GLY A 47 -20.34 -13.73 1.57
CA GLY A 47 -19.63 -13.32 2.77
C GLY A 47 -20.05 -14.15 3.96
N TYR A 48 -19.18 -14.31 4.94
CA TYR A 48 -19.50 -15.03 6.16
C TYR A 48 -19.19 -14.19 7.39
N ASN A 49 -20.19 -14.02 8.25
CA ASN A 49 -20.02 -13.40 9.56
C ASN A 49 -20.01 -14.48 10.65
N ASN A 50 -18.83 -14.76 11.19
CA ASN A 50 -18.62 -15.76 12.22
C ASN A 50 -19.02 -15.29 13.63
N GLY A 51 -19.19 -13.98 13.80
CA GLY A 51 -19.38 -13.34 15.10
C GLY A 51 -18.06 -13.07 15.83
N VAL A 52 -18.17 -12.82 17.13
CA VAL A 52 -17.02 -12.57 18.00
C VAL A 52 -16.29 -13.88 18.28
N ALA A 53 -14.97 -13.91 18.08
CA ALA A 53 -14.14 -15.09 18.31
C ALA A 53 -12.74 -14.69 18.81
N PRO A 54 -12.03 -15.59 19.54
CA PRO A 54 -10.62 -15.44 19.84
C PRO A 54 -9.78 -15.35 18.57
N THR A 55 -8.78 -14.46 18.58
CA THR A 55 -7.93 -14.21 17.42
C THR A 55 -6.45 -14.16 17.77
N LEU A 56 -5.63 -14.34 16.74
CA LEU A 56 -4.20 -14.10 16.75
C LEU A 56 -3.88 -12.94 15.80
N ARG A 57 -2.89 -12.13 16.18
CA ARG A 57 -2.31 -11.07 15.37
C ARG A 57 -0.95 -11.55 14.88
N VAL A 58 -0.81 -11.70 13.57
CA VAL A 58 0.47 -11.99 12.91
C VAL A 58 1.09 -10.68 12.44
N VAL A 59 2.32 -10.41 12.86
CA VAL A 59 3.09 -9.24 12.46
C VAL A 59 4.28 -9.71 11.61
N LEU A 60 4.49 -9.10 10.46
CA LEU A 60 5.56 -9.44 9.54
C LEU A 60 6.77 -8.50 9.69
N GLU A 61 7.96 -8.93 9.25
CA GLU A 61 9.21 -8.14 9.32
C GLU A 61 9.14 -6.80 8.54
N ASN A 62 8.24 -6.69 7.55
CA ASN A 62 8.01 -5.44 6.84
C ASN A 62 6.99 -4.51 7.55
N GLY A 63 6.43 -4.93 8.69
CA GLY A 63 5.45 -4.18 9.48
C GLY A 63 3.99 -4.37 9.06
N LEU A 64 3.71 -5.14 8.00
CA LEU A 64 2.35 -5.56 7.66
C LEU A 64 1.82 -6.47 8.77
N GLU A 65 0.52 -6.38 9.06
CA GLU A 65 -0.12 -7.26 10.03
C GLU A 65 -1.45 -7.80 9.48
N VAL A 66 -1.83 -8.98 9.96
CA VAL A 66 -3.15 -9.59 9.75
C VAL A 66 -3.62 -10.19 11.07
N GLN A 67 -4.92 -10.08 11.34
CA GLN A 67 -5.53 -10.61 12.56
C GLN A 67 -6.73 -11.48 12.20
N GLY A 68 -6.83 -12.66 12.79
CA GLY A 68 -7.89 -13.61 12.47
C GLY A 68 -8.03 -14.76 13.46
N THR A 69 -8.99 -15.64 13.21
CA THR A 69 -9.25 -16.84 14.03
C THR A 69 -8.05 -17.79 14.01
N LEU A 70 -7.91 -18.58 15.08
CA LEU A 70 -6.77 -19.48 15.28
C LEU A 70 -6.53 -20.42 14.09
N ASN A 71 -7.61 -20.96 13.54
CA ASN A 71 -7.62 -21.91 12.42
C ASN A 71 -7.57 -21.26 11.02
N HIS A 72 -7.57 -19.92 10.94
CA HIS A 72 -7.45 -19.26 9.64
C HIS A 72 -6.04 -19.47 9.08
N LYS A 73 -5.89 -19.61 7.76
CA LYS A 73 -4.62 -20.04 7.16
C LYS A 73 -3.99 -18.97 6.28
N LEU A 74 -2.67 -18.88 6.33
CA LEU A 74 -1.85 -18.17 5.35
C LEU A 74 -1.02 -19.16 4.54
N LYS A 75 -0.72 -18.83 3.28
CA LYS A 75 0.18 -19.64 2.44
C LYS A 75 1.63 -19.29 2.77
N VAL A 76 2.41 -20.30 3.15
CA VAL A 76 3.82 -20.22 3.52
C VAL A 76 4.67 -20.92 2.47
N LEU A 77 5.80 -20.32 2.11
CA LEU A 77 6.79 -20.88 1.20
C LEU A 77 7.88 -21.64 1.97
N ARG A 78 7.92 -22.97 1.78
CA ARG A 78 8.88 -23.88 2.43
C ARG A 78 10.20 -23.98 1.67
N GLU A 79 11.23 -24.50 2.35
CA GLU A 79 12.62 -24.57 1.86
C GLU A 79 12.80 -25.32 0.55
N ASP A 80 11.95 -26.32 0.30
CA ASP A 80 11.91 -27.10 -0.93
C ASP A 80 11.14 -26.39 -2.07
N GLY A 81 10.67 -25.16 -1.83
CA GLY A 81 9.87 -24.37 -2.77
C GLY A 81 8.38 -24.69 -2.76
N THR A 82 7.93 -25.64 -1.93
CA THR A 82 6.51 -25.96 -1.82
C THR A 82 5.75 -24.87 -1.10
N ARG A 83 4.46 -24.71 -1.46
CA ARG A 83 3.54 -23.77 -0.82
C ARG A 83 2.62 -24.55 0.11
N GLU A 84 2.64 -24.22 1.39
CA GLU A 84 1.88 -24.91 2.43
C GLU A 84 0.89 -23.97 3.10
N TRP A 85 -0.32 -24.47 3.40
CA TRP A 85 -1.28 -23.74 4.21
C TRP A 85 -1.02 -23.97 5.69
N VAL A 86 -0.73 -22.89 6.42
CA VAL A 86 -0.44 -22.94 7.86
C VAL A 86 -1.47 -22.11 8.62
N GLU A 87 -2.07 -22.70 9.65
CA GLU A 87 -3.01 -22.01 10.53
C GLU A 87 -2.31 -20.92 11.34
N LEU A 88 -3.02 -19.84 11.69
CA LEU A 88 -2.42 -18.74 12.46
C LEU A 88 -1.85 -19.21 13.79
N GLN A 89 -2.46 -20.23 14.41
CA GLN A 89 -1.96 -20.82 15.66
C GLN A 89 -0.67 -21.63 15.51
N ASP A 90 -0.37 -22.09 14.30
CA ASP A 90 0.81 -22.91 14.01
C ASP A 90 1.94 -22.11 13.34
N LEU A 91 1.67 -20.88 12.88
CA LEU A 91 2.67 -19.98 12.33
C LEU A 91 3.75 -19.62 13.36
N ARG A 92 5.00 -19.58 12.91
CA ARG A 92 6.17 -19.30 13.75
C ARG A 92 6.97 -18.12 13.21
N PRO A 93 7.64 -17.35 14.07
CA PRO A 93 8.63 -16.38 13.63
C PRO A 93 9.65 -17.03 12.68
N GLY A 94 9.89 -16.38 11.54
CA GLY A 94 10.75 -16.90 10.47
C GLY A 94 10.02 -17.56 9.30
N ASP A 95 8.75 -17.97 9.44
CA ASP A 95 7.97 -18.51 8.33
C ASP A 95 7.80 -17.46 7.21
N TRP A 96 8.01 -17.88 5.96
CA TRP A 96 7.92 -17.01 4.78
C TRP A 96 6.49 -16.97 4.24
N VAL A 97 5.73 -15.92 4.54
CA VAL A 97 4.40 -15.70 3.93
C VAL A 97 4.52 -14.96 2.60
N ILE A 98 3.52 -15.14 1.75
CA ILE A 98 3.46 -14.58 0.40
C ILE A 98 2.59 -13.32 0.40
N TRP A 99 3.19 -12.17 0.06
CA TRP A 99 2.48 -10.92 -0.19
C TRP A 99 2.39 -10.67 -1.70
N VAL A 100 1.19 -10.81 -2.27
CA VAL A 100 0.93 -10.57 -3.70
C VAL A 100 0.72 -9.08 -3.92
N LEU A 101 1.35 -8.58 -4.98
CA LEU A 101 1.40 -7.19 -5.39
C LEU A 101 0.71 -7.01 -6.73
N ASP A 102 0.39 -5.76 -7.04
CA ASP A 102 -0.15 -5.30 -8.32
C ASP A 102 -1.62 -5.67 -8.63
N GLU A 103 -2.40 -6.00 -7.60
CA GLU A 103 -3.79 -6.49 -7.75
C GLU A 103 -4.88 -5.43 -7.53
N HIS A 104 -4.52 -4.16 -7.30
CA HIS A 104 -5.53 -3.12 -7.15
C HIS A 104 -6.23 -2.83 -8.49
N THR A 105 -7.55 -2.98 -8.49
CA THR A 105 -8.46 -2.53 -9.56
C THR A 105 -9.33 -1.39 -9.04
N GLY A 106 -10.35 -1.00 -9.80
CA GLY A 106 -11.33 -0.02 -9.35
C GLY A 106 -12.17 0.46 -10.51
N THR A 107 -13.25 1.16 -10.20
CA THR A 107 -14.16 1.72 -11.21
C THR A 107 -14.40 3.20 -10.91
N PRO A 108 -14.69 4.03 -11.93
CA PRO A 108 -14.96 5.44 -11.72
C PRO A 108 -16.03 5.67 -10.64
N VAL A 109 -15.70 6.45 -9.61
CA VAL A 109 -16.59 6.70 -8.48
C VAL A 109 -17.43 7.95 -8.74
N GLN A 110 -18.75 7.77 -8.77
CA GLN A 110 -19.72 8.85 -8.83
C GLN A 110 -19.90 9.48 -7.46
N LEU A 111 -19.98 10.82 -7.42
CA LEU A 111 -20.13 11.61 -6.21
C LEU A 111 -21.54 12.20 -6.18
N ALA A 112 -22.18 12.10 -5.02
CA ALA A 112 -23.51 12.63 -4.82
C ALA A 112 -23.47 14.18 -4.87
N PRO A 113 -24.39 14.81 -5.61
CA PRO A 113 -24.52 16.26 -5.65
C PRO A 113 -24.96 16.84 -4.29
N LEU A 114 -24.86 18.17 -4.16
CA LEU A 114 -25.39 18.87 -3.00
C LEU A 114 -26.85 19.26 -3.27
N ASP A 115 -27.78 18.42 -2.80
CA ASP A 115 -29.22 18.58 -3.06
C ASP A 115 -29.96 19.35 -1.97
N GLU A 116 -29.26 19.73 -0.90
CA GLU A 116 -29.84 20.44 0.23
C GLU A 116 -30.06 21.93 -0.11
N PRO A 117 -31.25 22.50 0.20
CA PRO A 117 -31.51 23.91 -0.04
C PRO A 117 -30.52 24.77 0.76
N LEU A 118 -29.72 25.55 0.04
CA LEU A 118 -28.75 26.45 0.64
C LEU A 118 -29.47 27.65 1.25
N HIS A 119 -28.99 28.11 2.41
CA HIS A 119 -29.44 29.39 2.96
C HIS A 119 -29.16 30.51 1.94
N PRO A 120 -30.06 31.49 1.73
CA PRO A 120 -29.92 32.51 0.66
C PRO A 120 -28.58 33.26 0.62
N ASN A 121 -27.97 33.48 1.79
CA ASN A 121 -26.67 34.16 1.91
C ASN A 121 -25.45 33.24 1.72
N THR A 122 -25.65 32.00 1.28
CA THR A 122 -24.58 31.03 1.06
C THR A 122 -23.99 31.19 -0.34
N THR A 123 -22.67 31.31 -0.44
CA THR A 123 -21.98 31.23 -1.73
C THR A 123 -22.16 29.83 -2.33
N PRO A 124 -22.79 29.70 -3.51
CA PRO A 124 -22.89 28.42 -4.20
C PRO A 124 -21.50 27.89 -4.55
N ILE A 125 -21.38 26.56 -4.64
CA ILE A 125 -20.14 25.90 -5.04
C ILE A 125 -20.41 25.00 -6.25
N ARG A 126 -19.35 24.74 -7.02
CA ARG A 126 -19.33 23.59 -7.91
C ARG A 126 -19.12 22.32 -7.08
N THR A 127 -19.78 21.25 -7.48
CA THR A 127 -19.61 19.92 -6.90
C THR A 127 -19.26 18.94 -8.00
N PRO A 128 -18.01 18.43 -8.05
CA PRO A 128 -17.62 17.41 -9.01
C PRO A 128 -18.55 16.20 -8.94
N GLU A 129 -19.00 15.69 -10.08
CA GLU A 129 -19.88 14.51 -10.16
C GLU A 129 -19.10 13.20 -10.14
N VAL A 130 -17.80 13.25 -10.46
CA VAL A 130 -16.91 12.09 -10.52
C VAL A 130 -15.65 12.39 -9.72
N LEU A 131 -15.13 11.39 -9.02
CA LEU A 131 -13.84 11.47 -8.34
C LEU A 131 -12.69 11.39 -9.35
N THR A 132 -12.21 12.57 -9.79
CA THR A 132 -11.12 12.71 -10.76
C THR A 132 -9.73 12.66 -10.10
N GLU A 133 -8.67 12.55 -10.89
CA GLU A 133 -7.29 12.61 -10.41
C GLU A 133 -6.97 13.94 -9.69
N ASP A 134 -7.43 15.07 -10.23
CA ASP A 134 -7.21 16.39 -9.60
C ASP A 134 -7.89 16.49 -8.24
N LEU A 135 -9.13 16.01 -8.12
CA LEU A 135 -9.83 15.97 -6.84
C LEU A 135 -9.14 15.01 -5.87
N ALA A 136 -8.75 13.81 -6.34
CA ALA A 136 -8.06 12.83 -5.51
C ALA A 136 -6.70 13.35 -5.02
N PHE A 137 -5.93 14.02 -5.87
CA PHE A 137 -4.69 14.68 -5.50
C PHE A 137 -4.90 15.73 -4.42
N LEU A 138 -5.88 16.63 -4.60
CA LEU A 138 -6.21 17.64 -3.60
C LEU A 138 -6.62 17.01 -2.26
N LEU A 139 -7.41 15.92 -2.30
CA LEU A 139 -7.81 15.18 -1.11
C LEU A 139 -6.61 14.50 -0.42
N GLY A 140 -5.67 13.95 -1.18
CA GLY A 140 -4.43 13.38 -0.64
C GLY A 140 -3.63 14.44 0.11
N PHE A 141 -3.43 15.60 -0.52
CA PHE A 141 -2.75 16.73 0.09
C PHE A 141 -3.49 17.25 1.33
N PHE A 142 -4.83 17.32 1.25
CA PHE A 142 -5.69 17.67 2.37
C PHE A 142 -5.56 16.69 3.54
N PHE A 143 -5.46 15.40 3.28
CA PHE A 143 -5.32 14.38 4.33
C PHE A 143 -3.99 14.46 5.07
N GLY A 144 -2.95 15.03 4.45
CA GLY A 144 -1.70 15.38 5.16
C GLY A 144 -1.78 16.75 5.84
N GLU A 145 -1.70 17.84 5.07
CA GLU A 145 -1.55 19.22 5.59
C GLU A 145 -2.86 19.92 6.01
N GLY A 146 -4.00 19.37 5.62
CA GLY A 146 -5.29 20.03 5.78
C GLY A 146 -5.89 19.97 7.18
N PHE A 147 -6.84 20.87 7.46
CA PHE A 147 -7.67 20.84 8.67
C PHE A 147 -9.12 21.24 8.38
N VAL A 148 -10.02 20.82 9.28
CA VAL A 148 -11.43 21.22 9.32
C VAL A 148 -11.74 21.79 10.70
N SER A 149 -12.35 22.97 10.77
CA SER A 149 -12.85 23.56 12.01
C SER A 149 -14.19 24.27 11.76
N GLY A 150 -15.29 23.61 12.13
CA GLY A 150 -16.64 24.05 11.73
C GLY A 150 -16.78 24.05 10.20
N ASP A 151 -17.09 25.22 9.63
CA ASP A 151 -17.19 25.41 8.18
C ASP A 151 -15.85 25.81 7.53
N ARG A 152 -14.78 25.92 8.33
CA ARG A 152 -13.46 26.36 7.88
C ARG A 152 -12.66 25.14 7.42
N ILE A 153 -12.24 25.16 6.15
CA ILE A 153 -11.31 24.21 5.56
C ILE A 153 -10.03 24.97 5.21
N GLY A 154 -8.88 24.40 5.53
CA GLY A 154 -7.61 25.02 5.15
C GLY A 154 -6.44 24.07 5.21
N PHE A 155 -5.28 24.58 4.82
CA PHE A 155 -3.99 23.90 4.78
C PHE A 155 -2.93 24.86 5.29
N SER A 156 -1.92 24.35 5.97
CA SER A 156 -0.74 25.14 6.34
C SER A 156 0.43 24.66 5.49
N VAL A 157 1.05 25.57 4.74
CA VAL A 157 2.16 25.26 3.83
C VAL A 157 3.31 26.23 4.05
N HIS A 158 4.51 25.88 3.62
CA HIS A 158 5.61 26.84 3.62
C HIS A 158 5.35 27.95 2.57
N GLU A 159 5.75 29.18 2.84
CA GLU A 159 5.38 30.34 1.99
C GLU A 159 5.90 30.27 0.54
N GLU A 160 7.00 29.56 0.34
CA GLU A 160 7.67 29.31 -0.95
C GLU A 160 7.24 27.98 -1.61
N GLU A 161 6.32 27.23 -0.99
CA GLU A 161 5.93 25.91 -1.48
C GLU A 161 5.09 26.03 -2.75
N PRO A 162 5.48 25.37 -3.87
CA PRO A 162 4.71 25.44 -5.12
C PRO A 162 3.26 24.99 -4.98
N MET A 163 3.00 24.09 -4.02
CA MET A 163 1.67 23.62 -3.68
C MET A 163 0.70 24.74 -3.27
N ARG A 164 1.22 25.90 -2.83
CA ARG A 164 0.39 27.04 -2.44
C ARG A 164 -0.48 27.54 -3.59
N GLU A 165 0.11 27.72 -4.76
CA GLU A 165 -0.62 28.20 -5.93
C GLU A 165 -1.44 27.09 -6.59
N GLU A 166 -0.95 25.86 -6.53
CA GLU A 166 -1.68 24.70 -7.03
C GLU A 166 -2.96 24.42 -6.24
N ALA A 167 -2.92 24.49 -4.90
CA ALA A 167 -4.10 24.34 -4.06
C ALA A 167 -5.15 25.42 -4.37
N LYS A 168 -4.75 26.68 -4.58
CA LYS A 168 -5.66 27.76 -4.99
C LYS A 168 -6.30 27.47 -6.36
N ARG A 169 -5.50 27.04 -7.33
CA ARG A 169 -5.96 26.67 -8.67
C ARG A 169 -7.01 25.56 -8.60
N LEU A 170 -6.70 24.47 -7.89
CA LEU A 170 -7.60 23.32 -7.74
C LEU A 170 -8.90 23.70 -7.01
N PHE A 171 -8.86 24.53 -5.96
CA PHE A 171 -10.08 25.00 -5.30
C PHE A 171 -10.97 25.85 -6.22
N ARG A 172 -10.35 26.73 -7.02
CA ARG A 172 -11.08 27.52 -8.01
C ARG A 172 -11.73 26.62 -9.05
N GLU A 173 -10.98 25.71 -9.64
CA GLU A 173 -11.47 24.85 -10.73
C GLU A 173 -12.52 23.85 -10.26
N LEU A 174 -12.26 23.12 -9.17
CA LEU A 174 -13.13 22.05 -8.69
C LEU A 174 -14.39 22.58 -8.00
N PHE A 175 -14.27 23.68 -7.22
CA PHE A 175 -15.35 24.14 -6.35
C PHE A 175 -15.84 25.55 -6.66
N GLY A 176 -15.14 26.31 -7.51
CA GLY A 176 -15.46 27.74 -7.72
C GLY A 176 -15.14 28.60 -6.50
N LEU A 177 -14.21 28.17 -5.64
CA LEU A 177 -13.87 28.84 -4.39
C LEU A 177 -12.46 29.42 -4.44
N GLU A 178 -12.30 30.63 -3.91
CA GLU A 178 -10.98 31.23 -3.70
C GLU A 178 -10.51 30.98 -2.26
N LEU A 179 -9.28 30.48 -2.12
CA LEU A 179 -8.62 30.37 -0.81
C LEU A 179 -8.02 31.73 -0.43
N ARG A 180 -8.26 32.15 0.81
CA ARG A 180 -7.61 33.32 1.42
C ARG A 180 -6.30 32.90 2.07
N GLU A 181 -5.31 33.79 2.06
CA GLU A 181 -4.08 33.60 2.84
C GLU A 181 -4.21 34.26 4.20
N GLU A 182 -3.89 33.52 5.26
CA GLU A 182 -3.66 34.03 6.60
C GLU A 182 -2.19 33.83 6.96
N ARG A 183 -1.54 34.88 7.44
CA ARG A 183 -0.13 34.88 7.86
C ARG A 183 0.00 35.34 9.29
N LYS A 184 0.86 34.68 10.06
CA LYS A 184 1.25 35.14 11.39
C LYS A 184 2.56 35.93 11.29
N PRO A 185 2.70 37.07 11.98
CA PRO A 185 3.95 37.82 11.98
C PRO A 185 5.14 36.95 12.42
N GLY A 186 6.21 36.95 11.62
CA GLY A 186 7.44 36.18 11.90
C GLY A 186 7.37 34.68 11.62
N ASP A 187 6.27 34.19 11.04
CA ASP A 187 6.08 32.79 10.65
C ASP A 187 6.28 32.62 9.13
N ARG A 188 7.07 31.63 8.71
CA ARG A 188 7.29 31.29 7.29
C ARG A 188 6.21 30.36 6.73
N SER A 189 5.19 30.07 7.52
CA SER A 189 4.00 29.33 7.08
C SER A 189 2.90 30.28 6.59
N VAL A 190 2.19 29.84 5.55
CA VAL A 190 0.99 30.47 5.03
C VAL A 190 -0.16 29.50 5.24
N THR A 191 -1.23 29.99 5.87
CA THR A 191 -2.47 29.21 6.00
C THR A 191 -3.41 29.60 4.87
N LEU A 192 -3.68 28.65 3.97
CA LEU A 192 -4.70 28.79 2.93
C LEU A 192 -6.05 28.35 3.48
N VAL A 193 -7.07 29.18 3.36
CA VAL A 193 -8.35 28.90 4.03
C VAL A 193 -9.56 29.36 3.21
N VAL A 194 -10.63 28.57 3.29
CA VAL A 194 -11.99 28.99 2.92
C VAL A 194 -12.97 28.61 4.03
N ARG A 195 -14.01 29.43 4.19
CA ARG A 195 -15.17 29.08 5.02
C ARG A 195 -16.34 28.73 4.10
N SER A 196 -16.69 27.45 4.01
CA SER A 196 -17.77 26.97 3.15
C SER A 196 -18.50 25.79 3.78
N ARG A 197 -19.68 26.06 4.35
CA ARG A 197 -20.60 25.02 4.83
C ARG A 197 -21.06 24.08 3.72
N PRO A 198 -21.37 24.54 2.48
CA PRO A 198 -21.65 23.66 1.35
C PRO A 198 -20.53 22.65 1.08
N LEU A 199 -19.28 23.09 1.08
CA LEU A 199 -18.14 22.21 0.81
C LEU A 199 -17.96 21.16 1.91
N VAL A 200 -18.02 21.56 3.18
CA VAL A 200 -17.97 20.63 4.32
C VAL A 200 -19.09 19.61 4.25
N THR A 201 -20.31 20.04 3.88
CA THR A 201 -21.48 19.17 3.77
C THR A 201 -21.32 18.18 2.62
N TRP A 202 -20.88 18.65 1.45
CA TRP A 202 -20.64 17.81 0.27
C TRP A 202 -19.52 16.78 0.51
N LEU A 203 -18.39 17.20 1.10
CA LEU A 203 -17.30 16.29 1.48
C LEU A 203 -17.79 15.23 2.49
N ARG A 204 -18.60 15.61 3.47
CA ARG A 204 -19.17 14.67 4.44
C ARG A 204 -20.12 13.68 3.79
N LYS A 205 -21.05 14.15 2.95
CA LYS A 205 -22.03 13.32 2.22
C LYS A 205 -21.34 12.25 1.38
N ASN A 206 -20.18 12.58 0.80
CA ASN A 206 -19.40 11.68 -0.04
C ASN A 206 -18.33 10.88 0.73
N GLY A 207 -18.25 10.99 2.05
CA GLY A 207 -17.24 10.27 2.86
C GLY A 207 -15.80 10.73 2.63
N LEU A 208 -15.60 11.97 2.18
CA LEU A 208 -14.30 12.57 1.83
C LEU A 208 -13.81 13.59 2.86
N LEU A 209 -14.62 13.92 3.87
CA LEU A 209 -14.22 14.88 4.90
C LEU A 209 -13.15 14.28 5.83
N LYS A 210 -12.02 14.97 5.95
CA LYS A 210 -10.91 14.57 6.82
C LYS A 210 -11.34 14.52 8.28
N GLY A 211 -11.04 13.40 8.93
CA GLY A 211 -11.23 13.20 10.38
C GLY A 211 -10.06 13.71 11.22
N LYS A 212 -9.94 13.19 12.45
CA LYS A 212 -8.81 13.51 13.33
C LYS A 212 -7.55 12.79 12.85
N ALA A 213 -6.39 13.44 12.98
CA ALA A 213 -5.10 12.94 12.48
C ALA A 213 -4.72 11.51 12.91
N ARG A 214 -5.13 11.06 14.12
CA ARG A 214 -4.84 9.72 14.65
C ARG A 214 -5.83 8.64 14.21
N GLU A 215 -6.97 9.05 13.66
CA GLU A 215 -8.08 8.18 13.28
C GLU A 215 -8.26 8.13 11.74
N LEU A 216 -7.34 8.75 10.99
CA LEU A 216 -7.39 8.78 9.53
C LEU A 216 -7.30 7.37 8.94
N GLU A 217 -8.02 7.15 7.87
CA GLU A 217 -7.92 6.00 6.97
C GLU A 217 -8.10 6.50 5.54
N VAL A 218 -7.70 5.71 4.54
CA VAL A 218 -7.94 6.12 3.15
C VAL A 218 -9.44 6.01 2.87
N PRO A 219 -10.09 7.09 2.39
CA PRO A 219 -11.53 7.09 2.13
C PRO A 219 -11.95 5.92 1.24
N ARG A 220 -13.10 5.31 1.53
CA ARG A 220 -13.64 4.20 0.73
C ARG A 220 -13.73 4.57 -0.76
N ALA A 221 -14.24 5.76 -1.07
CA ALA A 221 -14.32 6.26 -2.45
C ALA A 221 -12.96 6.24 -3.16
N ILE A 222 -11.88 6.62 -2.48
CA ILE A 222 -10.52 6.57 -3.04
C ILE A 222 -10.07 5.12 -3.25
N ARG A 223 -10.33 4.23 -2.28
CA ARG A 223 -9.97 2.81 -2.40
C ARG A 223 -10.79 2.04 -3.45
N GLN A 224 -11.94 2.55 -3.86
CA GLN A 224 -12.76 1.99 -4.95
C GLN A 224 -12.40 2.54 -6.33
N SER A 225 -11.66 3.65 -6.36
CA SER A 225 -11.38 4.37 -7.59
C SER A 225 -10.38 3.64 -8.48
N PRO A 226 -10.36 3.92 -9.79
CA PRO A 226 -9.37 3.34 -10.69
C PRO A 226 -7.95 3.73 -10.29
N ARG A 227 -6.97 2.92 -10.72
CA ARG A 227 -5.56 3.07 -10.37
C ARG A 227 -5.01 4.50 -10.52
N PRO A 228 -5.29 5.26 -11.59
CA PRO A 228 -4.80 6.64 -11.71
C PRO A 228 -5.32 7.58 -10.62
N VAL A 229 -6.59 7.43 -10.22
CA VAL A 229 -7.23 8.25 -9.19
C VAL A 229 -6.69 7.89 -7.80
N LEU A 230 -6.54 6.59 -7.49
CA LEU A 230 -5.86 6.17 -6.27
C LEU A 230 -4.42 6.70 -6.22
N ALA A 231 -3.69 6.57 -7.32
CA ALA A 231 -2.32 7.04 -7.42
C ALA A 231 -2.22 8.56 -7.24
N ALA A 232 -3.17 9.32 -7.77
CA ALA A 232 -3.25 10.77 -7.55
C ALA A 232 -3.46 11.13 -6.08
N PHE A 233 -4.33 10.41 -5.36
CA PHE A 233 -4.48 10.59 -3.91
C PHE A 233 -3.17 10.29 -3.15
N LEU A 234 -2.51 9.18 -3.45
CA LEU A 234 -1.23 8.86 -2.83
C LEU A 234 -0.17 9.91 -3.17
N ARG A 235 -0.13 10.40 -4.41
CA ARG A 235 0.77 11.48 -4.84
C ARG A 235 0.56 12.75 -3.99
N GLY A 236 -0.69 13.17 -3.79
CA GLY A 236 -1.01 14.31 -2.93
C GLY A 236 -0.63 14.09 -1.47
N LEU A 237 -0.85 12.88 -0.95
CA LEU A 237 -0.50 12.52 0.43
C LEU A 237 1.02 12.50 0.67
N PHE A 238 1.80 11.97 -0.27
CA PHE A 238 3.26 12.02 -0.23
C PHE A 238 3.79 13.44 -0.45
N GLU A 239 3.11 14.28 -1.23
CA GLU A 239 3.49 15.70 -1.34
C GLU A 239 3.29 16.45 -0.03
N ALA A 240 2.24 16.13 0.72
CA ALA A 240 2.01 16.70 2.05
C ALA A 240 3.03 16.18 3.07
N ASP A 241 3.01 14.88 3.38
CA ASP A 241 3.71 14.30 4.53
C ASP A 241 4.93 13.42 4.16
N GLY A 242 5.35 13.47 2.89
CA GLY A 242 6.44 12.66 2.36
C GLY A 242 7.82 13.29 2.48
N THR A 243 8.83 12.45 2.60
CA THR A 243 10.25 12.82 2.56
C THR A 243 11.06 11.78 1.79
N ILE A 244 12.29 12.11 1.41
CA ILE A 244 13.24 11.15 0.84
C ILE A 244 14.16 10.66 1.95
N THR A 245 14.22 9.35 2.16
CA THR A 245 15.18 8.75 3.09
C THR A 245 15.88 7.56 2.44
N ALA A 246 17.22 7.51 2.54
CA ALA A 246 18.04 6.49 1.90
C ALA A 246 17.75 6.31 0.39
N GLY A 247 17.35 7.38 -0.30
CA GLY A 247 17.02 7.34 -1.72
C GLY A 247 15.59 6.90 -2.06
N TYR A 248 14.69 6.77 -1.07
CA TYR A 248 13.32 6.30 -1.30
C TYR A 248 12.28 7.24 -0.67
N PRO A 249 11.08 7.36 -1.27
CA PRO A 249 9.99 8.12 -0.66
C PRO A 249 9.47 7.43 0.60
N MET A 250 9.21 8.22 1.63
CA MET A 250 8.68 7.80 2.91
C MET A 250 7.60 8.76 3.39
N LEU A 251 6.42 8.23 3.66
CA LEU A 251 5.31 8.93 4.30
C LEU A 251 5.41 8.80 5.82
N THR A 252 5.15 9.86 6.57
CA THR A 252 5.00 9.81 8.04
C THR A 252 3.57 10.17 8.44
N THR A 253 2.97 9.41 9.35
CA THR A 253 1.63 9.74 9.89
C THR A 253 1.49 9.33 11.36
N ALA A 254 0.56 9.96 12.07
CA ALA A 254 0.18 9.57 13.42
C ALA A 254 -0.97 8.53 13.45
N SER A 255 -1.58 8.22 12.30
CA SER A 255 -2.62 7.19 12.20
C SER A 255 -2.03 5.86 11.77
N LYS A 256 -2.13 4.85 12.64
CA LYS A 256 -1.80 3.46 12.30
C LYS A 256 -2.62 2.96 11.11
N ARG A 257 -3.92 3.27 11.09
CA ARG A 257 -4.86 2.80 10.06
C ARG A 257 -4.52 3.38 8.69
N LEU A 258 -4.23 4.68 8.61
CA LEU A 258 -3.79 5.31 7.37
C LEU A 258 -2.47 4.69 6.88
N ALA A 259 -1.52 4.44 7.78
CA ALA A 259 -0.25 3.83 7.41
C ALA A 259 -0.42 2.41 6.85
N GLN A 260 -1.32 1.61 7.44
CA GLN A 260 -1.65 0.26 6.95
C GLN A 260 -2.36 0.30 5.61
N ASP A 261 -3.36 1.17 5.45
CA ASP A 261 -4.05 1.34 4.18
C ASP A 261 -3.07 1.75 3.08
N VAL A 262 -2.22 2.75 3.32
CA VAL A 262 -1.20 3.18 2.35
C VAL A 262 -0.25 2.05 2.00
N MET A 263 0.19 1.25 2.98
CA MET A 263 1.06 0.09 2.71
C MET A 263 0.39 -0.94 1.79
N VAL A 264 -0.86 -1.30 2.07
CA VAL A 264 -1.63 -2.25 1.25
C VAL A 264 -1.92 -1.67 -0.14
N LEU A 265 -2.26 -0.39 -0.24
CA LEU A 265 -2.57 0.27 -1.52
C LEU A 265 -1.33 0.45 -2.38
N LEU A 266 -0.16 0.76 -1.79
CA LEU A 266 1.12 0.71 -2.48
C LEU A 266 1.38 -0.69 -3.02
N GLY A 267 1.18 -1.73 -2.20
CA GLY A 267 1.31 -3.12 -2.63
C GLY A 267 0.37 -3.48 -3.78
N GLY A 268 -0.90 -3.06 -3.72
CA GLY A 268 -1.87 -3.21 -4.79
C GLY A 268 -1.53 -2.46 -6.08
N LEU A 269 -0.73 -1.38 -5.99
CA LEU A 269 -0.12 -0.70 -7.14
C LEU A 269 1.26 -1.27 -7.50
N GLY A 270 1.63 -2.47 -7.03
CA GLY A 270 2.90 -3.12 -7.34
C GLY A 270 4.11 -2.54 -6.59
N ILE A 271 3.92 -1.58 -5.69
CA ILE A 271 5.02 -0.84 -5.04
C ILE A 271 5.33 -1.49 -3.69
N PRO A 272 6.44 -2.26 -3.57
CA PRO A 272 6.86 -2.82 -2.29
C PRO A 272 7.18 -1.73 -1.28
N SER A 273 6.70 -1.90 -0.05
CA SER A 273 6.93 -0.94 1.02
C SER A 273 7.16 -1.64 2.37
N LYS A 274 7.66 -0.88 3.35
CA LYS A 274 7.79 -1.29 4.75
C LYS A 274 7.15 -0.24 5.65
N LEU A 275 6.47 -0.71 6.69
CA LEU A 275 5.89 0.08 7.77
C LEU A 275 6.81 0.01 9.00
N LEU A 276 7.31 1.16 9.42
CA LEU A 276 8.14 1.30 10.62
C LEU A 276 7.35 2.03 11.71
N ARG A 277 7.41 1.51 12.94
CA ARG A 277 6.89 2.19 14.13
C ARG A 277 8.01 2.97 14.79
N TYR A 278 7.77 4.25 15.08
CA TYR A 278 8.71 5.12 15.76
C TYR A 278 8.09 5.65 17.04
N ASN A 279 8.77 5.36 18.16
CA ASN A 279 8.48 6.02 19.42
C ASN A 279 9.08 7.43 19.41
N PRO A 280 8.42 8.41 20.04
CA PRO A 280 8.94 9.76 20.13
C PRO A 280 10.27 9.77 20.89
N LEU A 281 11.23 10.53 20.37
CA LEU A 281 12.49 10.80 21.07
C LEU A 281 12.23 11.60 22.36
N PRO A 282 13.02 11.39 23.43
CA PRO A 282 12.94 12.22 24.64
C PRO A 282 13.05 13.72 24.29
N GLY A 283 12.16 14.56 24.83
CA GLY A 283 12.19 16.02 24.64
C GLY A 283 11.34 16.59 23.50
N ARG A 284 10.58 15.77 22.74
CA ARG A 284 9.58 16.28 21.79
C ARG A 284 8.23 16.57 22.47
N PHE A 285 7.51 17.58 21.97
CA PHE A 285 6.20 18.00 22.49
C PHE A 285 5.10 16.92 22.40
N SER A 286 5.21 15.98 21.45
CA SER A 286 4.26 14.88 21.29
C SER A 286 4.84 13.57 21.83
N LYS A 287 4.08 12.91 22.72
CA LYS A 287 4.34 11.53 23.19
C LYS A 287 3.66 10.46 22.31
N ALA A 288 3.08 10.84 21.18
CA ALA A 288 2.37 9.92 20.31
C ALA A 288 3.33 9.07 19.46
N GLU A 289 2.94 7.82 19.22
CA GLU A 289 3.58 6.97 18.22
C GLU A 289 3.43 7.57 16.81
N HIS A 290 4.46 7.38 16.00
CA HIS A 290 4.43 7.72 14.58
C HIS A 290 4.72 6.50 13.73
N TYR A 291 4.05 6.46 12.58
CA TYR A 291 4.10 5.38 11.61
C TYR A 291 4.74 5.90 10.33
N ARG A 292 5.71 5.16 9.80
CA ARG A 292 6.44 5.53 8.59
C ARG A 292 6.29 4.46 7.54
N VAL A 293 5.65 4.78 6.42
CA VAL A 293 5.53 3.89 5.26
C VAL A 293 6.60 4.30 4.25
N ARG A 294 7.57 3.42 4.00
CA ARG A 294 8.68 3.70 3.09
C ARG A 294 8.64 2.74 1.91
N VAL A 295 8.67 3.28 0.70
CA VAL A 295 8.91 2.50 -0.52
C VAL A 295 10.31 1.89 -0.43
N VAL A 296 10.47 0.65 -0.85
CA VAL A 296 11.76 -0.03 -0.84
C VAL A 296 12.09 -0.56 -2.22
N THR A 297 13.36 -0.92 -2.42
CA THR A 297 13.90 -1.58 -3.62
C THR A 297 13.99 -0.68 -4.84
N ALA A 298 14.95 -0.96 -5.72
CA ALA A 298 15.07 -0.25 -7.00
C ALA A 298 13.79 -0.38 -7.84
N LYS A 299 13.21 -1.58 -7.92
CA LYS A 299 11.97 -1.84 -8.65
C LYS A 299 10.77 -1.09 -8.05
N GLY A 300 10.73 -0.94 -6.72
CA GLY A 300 9.68 -0.16 -6.05
C GLY A 300 9.80 1.34 -6.31
N LEU A 301 11.02 1.89 -6.34
CA LEU A 301 11.24 3.28 -6.74
C LEU A 301 10.82 3.53 -8.19
N GLU A 302 11.19 2.64 -9.11
CA GLU A 302 10.76 2.67 -10.51
C GLU A 302 9.24 2.72 -10.62
N ARG A 303 8.53 1.77 -9.99
CA ARG A 303 7.06 1.72 -9.99
C ARG A 303 6.41 2.93 -9.32
N TYR A 304 7.02 3.48 -8.27
CA TYR A 304 6.54 4.71 -7.63
C TYR A 304 6.59 5.88 -8.61
N LEU A 305 7.73 6.10 -9.27
CA LEU A 305 7.91 7.18 -10.23
C LEU A 305 7.01 7.03 -11.46
N GLU A 306 6.82 5.80 -11.94
CA GLU A 306 5.94 5.49 -13.07
C GLU A 306 4.45 5.70 -12.73
N ARG A 307 3.99 5.18 -11.58
CA ARG A 307 2.56 5.03 -11.30
C ARG A 307 1.99 6.13 -10.43
N ILE A 308 2.75 6.59 -9.42
CA ILE A 308 2.34 7.68 -8.51
C ILE A 308 2.87 9.01 -9.04
N GLY A 309 4.14 9.04 -9.43
CA GLY A 309 4.82 10.23 -9.92
C GLY A 309 5.08 11.26 -8.82
N VAL A 310 5.65 12.39 -9.24
CA VAL A 310 6.01 13.51 -8.38
C VAL A 310 5.51 14.80 -9.02
N PRO A 311 4.81 15.69 -8.29
CA PRO A 311 4.39 16.98 -8.83
C PRO A 311 5.59 17.87 -9.21
N LYS A 312 5.42 18.71 -10.22
CA LYS A 312 6.46 19.67 -10.61
C LYS A 312 6.78 20.64 -9.48
N GLY A 313 8.06 20.85 -9.21
CA GLY A 313 8.55 21.70 -8.11
C GLY A 313 8.48 21.06 -6.73
N SER A 314 8.02 19.80 -6.64
CA SER A 314 8.01 19.06 -5.39
C SER A 314 9.43 18.84 -4.85
N ARG A 315 9.56 18.85 -3.53
CA ARG A 315 10.79 18.39 -2.85
C ARG A 315 11.17 16.94 -3.17
N LEU A 316 10.23 16.14 -3.66
CA LEU A 316 10.44 14.75 -4.05
C LEU A 316 11.03 14.61 -5.46
N GLU A 317 11.18 15.70 -6.24
CA GLU A 317 11.75 15.61 -7.61
C GLU A 317 13.17 15.03 -7.62
N ALA A 318 13.91 15.17 -6.51
CA ALA A 318 15.22 14.56 -6.34
C ALA A 318 15.21 13.03 -6.50
N LEU A 319 14.06 12.37 -6.36
CA LEU A 319 13.89 10.93 -6.64
C LEU A 319 14.24 10.58 -8.09
N HIS A 320 14.00 11.46 -9.07
CA HIS A 320 14.34 11.20 -10.48
C HIS A 320 15.86 11.06 -10.71
N GLY A 321 16.68 11.71 -9.87
CA GLY A 321 18.14 11.61 -9.93
C GLY A 321 18.72 10.42 -9.17
N ILE A 322 17.91 9.73 -8.36
CA ILE A 322 18.38 8.65 -7.50
C ILE A 322 18.48 7.34 -8.29
N LYS A 323 19.65 6.72 -8.23
CA LYS A 323 19.91 5.39 -8.80
C LYS A 323 20.34 4.44 -7.66
N PRO A 324 19.43 3.61 -7.14
CA PRO A 324 19.79 2.68 -6.07
C PRO A 324 20.87 1.69 -6.50
N ASP A 325 21.85 1.42 -5.63
CA ASP A 325 22.84 0.36 -5.87
C ASP A 325 22.20 -1.00 -5.57
N ILE A 326 21.69 -1.65 -6.62
CA ILE A 326 21.02 -2.95 -6.56
C ILE A 326 21.89 -4.05 -5.94
N ARG A 327 23.23 -3.91 -5.95
CA ARG A 327 24.16 -4.89 -5.34
C ARG A 327 24.19 -4.81 -3.82
N ARG A 328 23.69 -3.71 -3.24
CA ARG A 328 23.57 -3.45 -1.80
C ARG A 328 22.13 -3.60 -1.31
N GLU A 329 21.21 -3.95 -2.19
CA GLU A 329 19.81 -4.15 -1.83
C GLU A 329 19.65 -5.38 -0.95
N SER A 330 18.89 -5.25 0.14
CA SER A 330 18.56 -6.33 1.07
C SER A 330 17.04 -6.48 1.29
N SER A 331 16.25 -5.62 0.65
CA SER A 331 14.79 -5.73 0.66
C SER A 331 14.33 -6.62 -0.48
N TRP A 332 13.10 -7.14 -0.37
CA TRP A 332 12.56 -8.12 -1.32
C TRP A 332 13.43 -9.39 -1.45
N PRO A 333 13.77 -10.03 -0.32
CA PRO A 333 14.47 -11.31 -0.37
C PRO A 333 13.66 -12.35 -1.13
N LEU A 334 14.36 -13.15 -1.92
CA LEU A 334 13.83 -14.40 -2.46
C LEU A 334 14.32 -15.53 -1.56
N PRO A 335 13.44 -16.18 -0.79
CA PRO A 335 13.84 -17.28 0.06
C PRO A 335 14.27 -18.47 -0.80
N HIS A 336 14.98 -19.41 -0.18
CA HIS A 336 15.27 -20.73 -0.77
C HIS A 336 16.01 -20.65 -2.10
N ALA A 337 17.02 -19.77 -2.14
CA ALA A 337 17.86 -19.52 -3.30
C ALA A 337 18.43 -20.80 -3.95
N GLU A 338 18.61 -21.88 -3.17
CA GLU A 338 19.03 -23.17 -3.71
C GLU A 338 18.07 -23.71 -4.77
N GLY A 339 16.77 -23.77 -4.46
CA GLY A 339 15.77 -24.25 -5.42
C GLY A 339 15.72 -23.41 -6.70
N LEU A 340 15.89 -22.09 -6.56
CA LEU A 340 15.84 -21.14 -7.68
C LEU A 340 17.10 -21.16 -8.56
N LEU A 341 18.28 -21.36 -7.97
CA LEU A 341 19.56 -21.15 -8.66
C LEU A 341 20.27 -22.45 -9.07
N LYS A 342 19.98 -23.57 -8.41
CA LYS A 342 20.66 -24.85 -8.67
C LYS A 342 20.37 -25.42 -10.07
N PRO A 343 19.16 -25.31 -10.66
CA PRO A 343 18.93 -25.71 -12.05
C PRO A 343 19.88 -24.97 -13.01
N LEU A 344 20.02 -23.65 -12.84
CA LEU A 344 20.91 -22.82 -13.65
C LEU A 344 22.40 -23.14 -13.42
N LEU A 345 22.78 -23.50 -12.19
CA LEU A 345 24.15 -23.96 -11.90
C LEU A 345 24.47 -25.30 -12.57
N THR A 346 23.48 -26.18 -12.72
CA THR A 346 23.65 -27.52 -13.32
C THR A 346 23.91 -27.43 -14.82
N VAL A 347 23.24 -26.52 -15.54
CA VAL A 347 23.39 -26.34 -16.99
C VAL A 347 24.58 -25.47 -17.40
N THR A 348 25.22 -24.79 -16.44
CA THR A 348 26.39 -23.94 -16.73
C THR A 348 27.69 -24.74 -16.62
N GLU A 349 28.37 -25.03 -17.72
CA GLU A 349 29.59 -25.85 -17.68
C GLU A 349 30.75 -25.18 -16.94
N LYS A 350 31.53 -25.97 -16.19
CA LYS A 350 32.77 -25.51 -15.55
C LYS A 350 33.91 -25.52 -16.58
N GLY A 351 34.74 -24.47 -16.55
CA GLY A 351 35.97 -24.42 -17.34
C GLY A 351 36.96 -25.55 -16.98
N ARG A 352 37.81 -25.90 -17.94
CA ARG A 352 38.87 -26.90 -17.76
C ARG A 352 40.21 -26.19 -17.50
N LYS A 353 41.24 -26.92 -17.05
CA LYS A 353 42.57 -26.34 -16.81
C LYS A 353 43.09 -25.70 -18.10
N GLY A 354 43.39 -24.40 -18.05
CA GLY A 354 43.83 -23.60 -19.21
C GLY A 354 42.71 -22.99 -20.06
N TYR A 355 41.44 -23.37 -19.84
CA TYR A 355 40.30 -22.90 -20.63
C TYR A 355 39.14 -22.49 -19.73
N ALA A 356 38.97 -21.18 -19.52
CA ALA A 356 37.84 -20.63 -18.78
C ALA A 356 36.52 -20.89 -19.53
N SER A 357 35.49 -21.25 -18.80
CA SER A 357 34.13 -21.38 -19.36
C SER A 357 33.53 -20.00 -19.59
N PRO A 358 32.73 -19.80 -20.66
CA PRO A 358 31.98 -18.55 -20.87
C PRO A 358 31.03 -18.26 -19.69
N TYR A 359 30.55 -19.30 -19.01
CA TYR A 359 29.68 -19.19 -17.84
C TYR A 359 30.42 -18.83 -16.54
N THR A 360 31.74 -18.64 -16.56
CA THR A 360 32.53 -18.38 -15.33
C THR A 360 32.00 -17.20 -14.49
N PRO A 361 31.64 -16.03 -15.08
CA PRO A 361 31.06 -14.93 -14.31
C PRO A 361 29.71 -15.30 -13.65
N LEU A 362 28.80 -15.91 -14.41
CA LEU A 362 27.48 -16.35 -13.91
C LEU A 362 27.64 -17.40 -12.80
N ARG A 363 28.45 -18.43 -13.02
CA ARG A 363 28.74 -19.47 -12.02
C ARG A 363 29.30 -18.90 -10.72
N LYS A 364 30.16 -17.87 -10.80
CA LYS A 364 30.64 -17.17 -9.60
C LYS A 364 29.49 -16.55 -8.84
N ASP A 365 28.61 -15.80 -9.48
CA ASP A 365 27.46 -15.18 -8.80
C ASP A 365 26.51 -16.23 -8.19
N LEU A 366 26.16 -17.28 -8.93
CA LEU A 366 25.34 -18.40 -8.45
C LEU A 366 25.93 -19.03 -7.18
N LEU A 367 27.23 -19.38 -7.20
CA LEU A 367 27.90 -20.01 -6.07
C LEU A 367 27.94 -19.11 -4.83
N ARG A 368 28.04 -17.79 -4.99
CA ARG A 368 28.03 -16.85 -3.86
C ARG A 368 26.68 -16.81 -3.16
N TYR A 369 25.58 -16.86 -3.92
CA TYR A 369 24.24 -16.97 -3.34
C TYR A 369 24.03 -18.32 -2.66
N LEU A 370 24.40 -19.42 -3.32
CA LEU A 370 24.24 -20.79 -2.81
C LEU A 370 25.07 -21.07 -1.54
N ARG A 371 26.20 -20.39 -1.37
CA ARG A 371 27.03 -20.47 -0.15
C ARG A 371 26.59 -19.52 0.97
N GLY A 372 25.55 -18.72 0.74
CA GLY A 372 25.09 -17.71 1.68
C GLY A 372 26.04 -16.51 1.84
N GLU A 373 27.01 -16.31 0.93
CA GLU A 373 27.89 -15.14 0.94
C GLU A 373 27.11 -13.85 0.57
N ARG A 374 25.95 -14.01 -0.06
CA ARG A 374 25.01 -12.95 -0.45
C ARG A 374 23.58 -13.43 -0.24
N GLN A 375 22.70 -12.55 0.21
CA GLN A 375 21.26 -12.79 0.21
C GLN A 375 20.70 -12.58 -1.20
N LEU A 376 19.94 -13.54 -1.70
CA LEU A 376 19.24 -13.38 -2.98
C LEU A 376 18.04 -12.45 -2.81
N THR A 377 17.97 -11.39 -3.60
CA THR A 377 16.80 -10.49 -3.70
C THR A 377 16.13 -10.64 -5.06
N ALA A 378 14.91 -10.13 -5.21
CA ALA A 378 14.20 -10.14 -6.48
C ALA A 378 15.01 -9.45 -7.60
N THR A 379 15.61 -8.29 -7.32
CA THR A 379 16.49 -7.61 -8.29
C THR A 379 17.80 -8.36 -8.51
N GLY A 380 18.38 -8.95 -7.46
CA GLY A 380 19.57 -9.79 -7.59
C GLY A 380 19.33 -11.03 -8.45
N TYR A 381 18.13 -11.62 -8.37
CA TYR A 381 17.71 -12.73 -9.21
C TYR A 381 17.47 -12.30 -10.65
N ALA A 382 16.80 -11.17 -10.88
CA ALA A 382 16.65 -10.62 -12.24
C ALA A 382 18.00 -10.39 -12.94
N MET A 383 19.01 -9.88 -12.23
CA MET A 383 20.37 -9.76 -12.78
C MET A 383 21.02 -11.11 -13.13
N VAL A 384 20.73 -12.16 -12.36
CA VAL A 384 21.21 -13.52 -12.63
C VAL A 384 20.54 -14.07 -13.89
N LEU A 385 19.23 -13.86 -14.04
CA LEU A 385 18.46 -14.29 -15.21
C LEU A 385 18.87 -13.53 -16.48
N GLU A 386 19.08 -12.21 -16.40
CA GLU A 386 19.60 -11.39 -17.51
C GLU A 386 20.95 -11.91 -18.01
N LYS A 387 21.90 -12.16 -17.09
CA LYS A 387 23.20 -12.77 -17.42
C LYS A 387 23.07 -14.17 -18.02
N ALA A 388 22.07 -14.94 -17.60
CA ALA A 388 21.81 -16.26 -18.16
C ALA A 388 21.30 -16.16 -19.60
N GLN A 389 20.37 -15.24 -19.85
CA GLN A 389 19.81 -14.95 -21.17
C GLN A 389 20.87 -14.43 -22.14
N ASP A 390 21.76 -13.53 -21.70
CA ASP A 390 22.90 -13.05 -22.48
C ASP A 390 23.86 -14.18 -22.91
N LEU A 391 23.86 -15.28 -22.17
CA LEU A 391 24.64 -16.49 -22.43
C LEU A 391 23.83 -17.59 -23.15
N GLY A 392 22.62 -17.28 -23.62
CA GLY A 392 21.75 -18.19 -24.37
C GLY A 392 21.08 -19.27 -23.52
N LEU A 393 21.00 -19.10 -22.20
CA LEU A 393 20.34 -20.04 -21.30
C LEU A 393 18.88 -19.64 -21.11
N GLU A 394 17.99 -20.64 -21.13
CA GLU A 394 16.59 -20.44 -20.78
C GLU A 394 16.45 -20.05 -19.31
N ALA A 395 15.69 -18.99 -19.07
CA ALA A 395 15.48 -18.40 -17.76
C ALA A 395 14.10 -17.73 -17.73
N GLU A 396 13.19 -18.32 -16.99
CA GLU A 396 11.86 -17.77 -16.70
C GLU A 396 12.02 -16.45 -15.91
N PRO A 397 11.47 -15.32 -16.39
CA PRO A 397 11.59 -14.04 -15.69
C PRO A 397 10.83 -14.07 -14.37
N PHE A 398 11.36 -13.39 -13.36
CA PHE A 398 10.60 -13.14 -12.14
C PHE A 398 9.57 -12.01 -12.40
N PRO A 399 8.26 -12.26 -12.27
CA PRO A 399 7.21 -11.28 -12.62
C PRO A 399 7.13 -10.07 -11.68
N PHE A 400 7.86 -10.07 -10.55
CA PHE A 400 7.80 -9.01 -9.53
C PHE A 400 6.39 -8.75 -8.99
N ASN A 401 5.54 -9.78 -8.92
CA ASN A 401 4.20 -9.71 -8.34
C ASN A 401 4.13 -10.38 -6.94
N GLU A 402 5.13 -11.14 -6.51
CA GLU A 402 5.17 -11.74 -5.18
C GLU A 402 6.32 -11.15 -4.34
N TYR A 403 6.04 -10.77 -3.10
CA TYR A 403 7.01 -10.38 -2.09
C TYR A 403 6.90 -11.34 -0.90
N TYR A 404 7.94 -12.14 -0.69
CA TYR A 404 8.05 -13.01 0.47
C TYR A 404 8.52 -12.24 1.70
N VAL A 405 7.78 -12.36 2.80
CA VAL A 405 8.07 -11.66 4.04
C VAL A 405 8.03 -12.65 5.19
N ARG A 406 9.00 -12.56 6.09
CA ARG A 406 8.99 -13.41 7.29
C ARG A 406 7.98 -12.93 8.31
N VAL A 407 7.35 -13.89 8.98
CA VAL A 407 6.63 -13.66 10.24
C VAL A 407 7.65 -13.17 11.28
N ALA A 408 7.38 -12.03 11.89
CA ALA A 408 8.17 -11.49 12.99
C ALA A 408 7.63 -11.95 14.35
N SER A 409 6.31 -11.91 14.53
CA SER A 409 5.63 -12.39 15.74
C SER A 409 4.22 -12.87 15.46
N VAL A 410 3.73 -13.74 16.34
CA VAL A 410 2.33 -14.16 16.44
C VAL A 410 1.90 -13.91 17.87
N GLU A 411 0.90 -13.05 18.06
CA GLU A 411 0.50 -12.51 19.36
C GLU A 411 -1.00 -12.72 19.62
N PRO A 412 -1.45 -12.86 20.88
CA PRO A 412 -2.88 -12.83 21.18
C PRO A 412 -3.55 -11.55 20.66
N GLY A 413 -4.59 -11.71 19.85
CA GLY A 413 -5.36 -10.62 19.25
C GLY A 413 -6.59 -10.19 20.05
N GLY A 414 -6.94 -10.95 21.11
CA GLY A 414 -8.18 -10.78 21.86
C GLY A 414 -9.40 -11.33 21.11
N GLU A 415 -10.57 -11.04 21.64
CA GLU A 415 -11.86 -11.42 21.02
C GLU A 415 -12.42 -10.25 20.20
N ILE A 416 -12.68 -10.51 18.92
CA ILE A 416 -13.19 -9.49 17.99
C ILE A 416 -14.26 -10.11 17.08
N LEU A 417 -15.10 -9.28 16.47
CA LEU A 417 -15.90 -9.70 15.31
C LEU A 417 -14.97 -10.22 14.20
N THR A 418 -15.32 -11.36 13.60
CA THR A 418 -14.55 -11.96 12.51
C THR A 418 -15.42 -12.23 11.29
N LEU A 419 -14.90 -11.87 10.12
CA LEU A 419 -15.58 -11.94 8.83
C LEU A 419 -14.74 -12.77 7.84
N ASP A 420 -15.37 -13.35 6.83
CA ASP A 420 -14.71 -14.12 5.76
C ASP A 420 -15.47 -14.01 4.45
N LEU A 421 -14.92 -14.56 3.37
CA LEU A 421 -15.55 -14.61 2.04
C LEU A 421 -15.48 -16.04 1.53
N SER A 422 -16.51 -16.58 0.89
CA SER A 422 -16.34 -17.79 0.06
C SER A 422 -15.72 -17.41 -1.28
N VAL A 423 -14.83 -18.25 -1.79
CA VAL A 423 -14.21 -18.07 -3.11
C VAL A 423 -14.25 -19.39 -3.89
N GLU A 424 -14.70 -19.31 -5.14
CA GLU A 424 -14.81 -20.47 -6.02
C GLU A 424 -13.44 -20.92 -6.57
N GLY A 425 -13.29 -22.23 -6.77
CA GLY A 425 -12.10 -22.82 -7.37
C GLY A 425 -11.00 -23.10 -6.35
N ASN A 426 -10.15 -22.11 -6.06
CA ASN A 426 -8.93 -22.30 -5.27
C ASN A 426 -9.05 -21.89 -3.79
N HIS A 427 -10.26 -21.52 -3.35
CA HIS A 427 -10.57 -21.19 -1.96
C HIS A 427 -9.62 -20.17 -1.31
N THR A 428 -9.22 -19.16 -2.07
CA THR A 428 -8.18 -18.20 -1.68
C THR A 428 -8.64 -16.77 -1.95
N TYR A 429 -8.23 -15.82 -1.11
CA TYR A 429 -8.27 -14.40 -1.44
C TYR A 429 -7.07 -13.66 -0.85
N LEU A 430 -6.81 -12.45 -1.34
CA LEU A 430 -5.71 -11.62 -0.86
C LEU A 430 -6.13 -10.72 0.32
N ALA A 431 -5.79 -11.13 1.54
CA ALA A 431 -6.05 -10.40 2.77
C ALA A 431 -4.89 -9.45 3.11
N ASN A 432 -5.09 -8.13 3.00
CA ASN A 432 -4.03 -7.11 3.00
C ASN A 432 -2.94 -7.38 1.93
N GLY A 433 -3.29 -8.11 0.87
CA GLY A 433 -2.37 -8.65 -0.14
C GLY A 433 -1.76 -10.02 0.21
N LEU A 434 -1.93 -10.53 1.44
CA LEU A 434 -1.41 -11.84 1.83
C LEU A 434 -2.29 -12.97 1.29
N VAL A 435 -1.67 -14.04 0.82
CA VAL A 435 -2.40 -15.23 0.34
C VAL A 435 -3.06 -15.94 1.52
N SER A 436 -4.38 -15.82 1.59
CA SER A 436 -5.23 -16.27 2.70
C SER A 436 -6.26 -17.28 2.20
N HIS A 437 -6.50 -18.33 2.99
CA HIS A 437 -7.50 -19.36 2.68
C HIS A 437 -8.86 -18.93 3.23
N ASN A 438 -9.93 -19.04 2.44
CA ASN A 438 -11.26 -18.86 3.01
C ASN A 438 -11.69 -20.05 3.86
N THR A 439 -12.43 -19.80 4.92
CA THR A 439 -13.04 -20.89 5.70
C THR A 439 -14.09 -21.63 4.88
#